data_AF-A0A7C6WAG6-F1
#
_entry.id   AF-A0A7C6WAG6-F1
#
_cell.length_a   1.000
_cell.length_b   1.000
_cell.length_c   1.000
_cell.angle_alpha   90.00
_cell.angle_beta   90.00
_cell.angle_gamma   90.00
#
_symmetry.space_group_name_H-M   'P 1'
#
loop_
_entity.id
_entity.type
_entity.pdbx_description
1 polymer ?
#
loop_
_entity_poly.entity_id
_entity_poly.type
_entity_poly.pdbx_seq_one_letter_code
_entity_poly.pdbx_strand_id
1 'polypeptide(L)'
;SLKTLCIGVGDPREELLEDVNVLVEKTLSLLEMEGGILTVKDIEGATIAGYGFGGYGTIVKEVIEVIRYVARKEGIYLDPVYTGKAFFGLMDLVHGGVIPPGARVLFVHTGGLGGLFQYEDIISEMLP
;
A
#
# COMPACT_ATOMS: atom_id res chain seq x y z
N SER A 1 16.43 -11.41 10.07
CA SER A 1 14.96 -11.61 10.20
C SER A 1 14.29 -10.93 9.02
N LEU A 2 13.16 -11.46 8.54
CA LEU A 2 12.32 -10.79 7.54
C LEU A 2 11.61 -9.62 8.23
N LYS A 3 11.66 -8.42 7.65
CA LYS A 3 10.93 -7.25 8.13
C LYS A 3 9.75 -7.00 7.20
N THR A 4 8.54 -6.96 7.74
CA THR A 4 7.32 -6.64 7.00
C THR A 4 6.98 -5.17 7.18
N LEU A 5 6.69 -4.48 6.08
CA LEU A 5 6.21 -3.10 6.07
C LEU A 5 4.85 -3.08 5.37
N CYS A 6 3.82 -2.63 6.07
CA CYS A 6 2.46 -2.51 5.57
C CYS A 6 2.17 -1.03 5.30
N ILE A 7 2.12 -0.63 4.02
CA ILE A 7 1.90 0.76 3.62
C ILE A 7 0.40 1.01 3.51
N GLY A 8 -0.14 1.87 4.38
CA GLY A 8 -1.55 2.26 4.41
C GLY A 8 -1.87 3.31 3.35
N VAL A 9 -2.84 3.00 2.48
CA VAL A 9 -3.14 3.73 1.23
C VAL A 9 -4.55 4.35 1.16
N GLY A 10 -5.29 4.33 2.27
CA GLY A 10 -6.64 4.87 2.35
C GLY A 10 -6.82 5.65 3.65
N ASP A 11 -7.22 4.92 4.69
CA ASP A 11 -7.76 5.51 5.91
C ASP A 11 -6.67 6.05 6.85
N PRO A 12 -7.04 6.94 7.80
CA PRO A 12 -6.16 7.38 8.86
C PRO A 12 -5.59 6.20 9.65
N ARG A 13 -4.42 6.42 10.26
CA ARG A 13 -3.68 5.36 10.96
C ARG A 13 -4.53 4.62 11.99
N GLU A 14 -5.27 5.36 12.81
CA GLU A 14 -6.05 4.79 13.93
C GLU A 14 -7.15 3.86 13.43
N GLU A 15 -7.92 4.30 12.44
CA GLU A 15 -8.97 3.51 11.78
C GLU A 15 -8.39 2.26 11.10
N LEU A 16 -7.30 2.43 10.33
CA LEU A 16 -6.64 1.31 9.67
C LEU A 16 -6.13 0.24 10.67
N LEU A 17 -5.60 0.64 11.82
CA LEU A 17 -5.13 -0.29 12.84
C LEU A 17 -6.31 -1.03 13.51
N GLU A 18 -7.40 -0.31 13.79
CA GLU A 18 -8.61 -0.91 14.35
C GLU A 18 -9.20 -1.95 13.39
N ASP A 19 -9.36 -1.59 12.11
CA ASP A 19 -9.92 -2.47 11.09
C ASP A 19 -9.08 -3.73 10.88
N VAL A 20 -7.76 -3.58 10.77
CA VAL A 20 -6.85 -4.71 10.61
C VAL A 20 -6.91 -5.63 11.84
N ASN A 21 -6.96 -5.07 13.05
CA ASN A 21 -7.08 -5.87 14.26
C ASN A 21 -8.41 -6.65 14.30
N VAL A 22 -9.53 -5.99 13.93
CA VAL A 22 -10.84 -6.65 13.84
C VAL A 22 -10.83 -7.78 12.79
N LEU A 23 -10.20 -7.58 11.64
CA LEU A 23 -10.09 -8.61 10.60
C LEU A 23 -9.24 -9.80 11.04
N VAL A 24 -8.14 -9.56 11.78
CA VAL A 24 -7.31 -10.62 12.35
C VAL A 24 -8.12 -11.45 13.34
N GLU A 25 -8.77 -10.82 14.32
CA GLU A 25 -9.58 -11.52 15.34
C GLU A 25 -10.73 -12.33 14.70
N LYS A 26 -11.44 -11.74 13.74
CA LYS A 26 -12.51 -12.45 13.00
C LYS A 26 -11.97 -13.64 12.21
N THR A 27 -10.81 -13.48 11.58
CA THR A 27 -10.18 -14.56 10.80
C THR A 27 -9.72 -15.71 11.70
N LEU A 28 -9.11 -15.41 12.85
CA LEU A 28 -8.72 -16.42 13.84
C LEU A 28 -9.94 -17.19 14.37
N SER A 29 -11.02 -16.49 14.67
CA SER A 29 -12.29 -17.10 15.08
C SER A 29 -12.86 -18.03 14.01
N LEU A 30 -12.85 -17.62 12.73
CA LEU A 30 -13.33 -18.46 11.62
C LEU A 30 -12.47 -19.70 11.37
N LEU A 31 -11.18 -19.63 11.69
CA LEU A 31 -10.23 -20.74 11.53
C LEU A 31 -10.16 -21.64 12.78
N GLU A 32 -10.97 -21.37 13.82
CA GLU A 32 -10.94 -22.09 15.10
C GLU A 32 -9.53 -22.12 15.73
N MET A 33 -8.75 -21.05 15.52
CA MET A 33 -7.38 -20.95 16.03
C MET A 33 -7.37 -20.18 17.35
N GLU A 34 -6.91 -20.84 18.42
CA GLU A 34 -6.65 -20.21 19.70
C GLU A 34 -5.20 -19.69 19.76
N GLY A 35 -5.04 -18.40 20.07
CA GLY A 35 -3.73 -17.74 20.22
C GLY A 35 -3.43 -16.71 19.15
N GLY A 36 -3.03 -15.51 19.58
CA GLY A 36 -2.71 -14.38 18.71
C GLY A 36 -1.46 -14.65 17.86
N ILE A 37 -1.68 -15.04 16.60
CA ILE A 37 -0.62 -15.16 15.57
C ILE A 37 0.10 -13.81 15.39
N LEU A 38 -0.64 -12.72 15.59
CA LEU A 38 -0.16 -11.35 15.59
C LEU A 38 -0.71 -10.65 16.83
N THR A 39 0.13 -9.85 17.49
CA THR A 39 -0.33 -8.91 18.53
C THR A 39 -0.66 -7.55 17.90
N VAL A 40 -1.46 -6.74 18.58
CA VAL A 40 -1.70 -5.33 18.20
C VAL A 40 -0.38 -4.60 17.96
N LYS A 41 0.62 -4.83 18.82
CA LYS A 41 1.95 -4.22 18.70
C LYS A 41 2.69 -4.66 17.43
N ASP A 42 2.51 -5.90 16.98
CA ASP A 42 3.10 -6.39 15.73
C ASP A 42 2.48 -5.67 14.52
N ILE A 43 1.15 -5.51 14.53
CA ILE A 43 0.40 -4.80 13.50
C ILE A 43 0.82 -3.32 13.46
N GLU A 44 0.84 -2.67 14.62
CA GLU A 44 1.27 -1.27 14.76
C GLU A 44 2.70 -1.04 14.29
N GLY A 45 3.61 -1.94 14.67
CA GLY A 45 5.03 -1.85 14.35
C GLY A 45 5.34 -2.09 12.87
N ALA A 46 4.51 -2.86 12.16
CA ALA A 46 4.63 -3.08 10.72
C ALA A 46 3.94 -1.99 9.89
N THR A 47 2.97 -1.28 10.46
CA THR A 47 2.12 -0.32 9.72
C THR A 47 2.80 1.02 9.52
N ILE A 48 2.83 1.47 8.27
CA ILE A 48 3.29 2.81 7.85
C ILE A 48 2.09 3.53 7.24
N ALA A 49 1.65 4.61 7.87
CA ALA A 49 0.50 5.40 7.42
C ALA A 49 0.96 6.67 6.68
N GLY A 50 -0.01 7.42 6.13
CA GLY A 50 0.24 8.72 5.50
C GLY A 50 0.24 8.71 3.97
N TYR A 51 0.05 7.55 3.34
CA TYR A 51 -0.03 7.42 1.88
C TYR A 51 -1.46 7.28 1.37
N GLY A 52 -2.44 7.82 2.12
CA GLY A 52 -3.85 7.86 1.73
C GLY A 52 -4.17 8.92 0.67
N PHE A 53 -3.38 9.99 0.59
CA PHE A 53 -3.57 11.10 -0.37
C PHE A 53 -4.98 11.71 -0.37
N GLY A 54 -5.52 11.97 0.83
CA GLY A 54 -6.88 12.52 0.97
C GLY A 54 -7.98 11.48 1.20
N GLY A 55 -7.63 10.18 1.16
CA GLY A 55 -8.50 9.10 1.60
C GLY A 55 -8.59 7.95 0.60
N TYR A 56 -9.44 6.98 0.93
CA TYR A 56 -9.72 5.85 0.05
C TYR A 56 -10.23 6.30 -1.32
N GLY A 57 -9.71 5.70 -2.39
CA GLY A 57 -10.13 5.99 -3.77
C GLY A 57 -9.68 7.33 -4.34
N THR A 58 -9.01 8.19 -3.57
CA THR A 58 -8.51 9.48 -4.08
C THR A 58 -7.39 9.27 -5.09
N ILE A 59 -7.58 9.81 -6.30
CA ILE A 59 -6.60 9.75 -7.40
C ILE A 59 -5.83 11.06 -7.44
N VAL A 60 -4.50 10.99 -7.38
CA VAL A 60 -3.62 12.17 -7.35
C VAL A 60 -2.49 12.05 -8.36
N LYS A 61 -2.05 13.20 -8.89
CA LYS A 61 -1.09 13.27 -9.98
C LYS A 61 0.25 12.60 -9.66
N GLU A 62 0.73 12.77 -8.43
CA GLU A 62 1.99 12.22 -7.96
C GLU A 62 2.00 10.68 -8.01
N VAL A 63 0.87 10.05 -7.70
CA VAL A 63 0.69 8.60 -7.81
C VAL A 63 0.64 8.17 -9.28
N ILE A 64 -0.05 8.91 -10.14
CA ILE A 64 -0.08 8.64 -11.59
C ILE A 64 1.33 8.73 -12.21
N GLU A 65 2.15 9.68 -11.77
CA GLU A 65 3.54 9.78 -12.21
C GLU A 65 4.38 8.56 -11.78
N VAL A 66 4.16 8.02 -10.57
CA VAL A 66 4.80 6.77 -10.12
C VAL A 66 4.35 5.59 -10.98
N ILE A 67 3.06 5.45 -11.24
CA ILE A 67 2.53 4.38 -12.10
C ILE A 67 3.20 4.46 -13.48
N ARG A 68 3.25 5.65 -14.08
CA ARG A 68 3.87 5.86 -15.40
C ARG A 68 5.37 5.58 -15.38
N TYR A 69 6.06 5.96 -14.32
CA TYR A 69 7.48 5.66 -14.12
C TYR A 69 7.73 4.16 -14.09
N VAL A 70 7.01 3.42 -13.24
CA VAL A 70 7.17 1.97 -13.08
C VAL A 70 6.80 1.24 -14.38
N ALA A 71 5.70 1.63 -15.03
CA ALA A 71 5.29 1.04 -16.30
C ALA A 71 6.35 1.24 -17.39
N ARG A 72 6.96 2.43 -17.48
CA ARG A 72 8.01 2.71 -18.48
C ARG A 72 9.35 2.03 -18.18
N LYS A 73 9.67 1.79 -16.91
CA LYS A 73 10.95 1.20 -16.51
C LYS A 73 10.91 -0.32 -16.51
N GLU A 74 9.83 -0.88 -16.00
CA GLU A 74 9.74 -2.32 -15.69
C GLU A 74 8.64 -3.04 -16.48
N GLY A 75 7.80 -2.32 -17.24
CA GLY A 75 6.65 -2.91 -17.93
C GLY A 75 5.54 -3.38 -16.98
N ILE A 76 5.57 -2.94 -15.72
CA ILE A 76 4.60 -3.31 -14.69
C ILE A 76 3.58 -2.19 -14.52
N TYR A 77 2.30 -2.53 -14.60
CA TYR A 77 1.20 -1.59 -14.40
C TYR A 77 0.64 -1.71 -12.99
N LEU A 78 0.75 -0.62 -12.25
CA LEU A 78 0.14 -0.44 -10.94
C LEU A 78 -1.22 0.25 -11.10
N ASP A 79 -2.09 0.08 -10.10
CA ASP A 79 -3.39 0.74 -10.02
C ASP A 79 -3.34 2.04 -9.22
N PRO A 80 -4.27 2.99 -9.45
CA PRO A 80 -4.20 4.32 -8.87
C PRO A 80 -4.79 4.42 -7.45
N VAL A 81 -5.45 3.38 -6.96
CA VAL A 81 -6.09 3.35 -5.63
C VAL A 81 -5.21 2.66 -4.60
N TYR A 82 -4.49 1.59 -4.96
CA TYR A 82 -3.73 0.76 -4.02
C TYR A 82 -2.26 0.67 -4.38
N THR A 83 -1.92 -0.11 -5.40
CA THR A 83 -0.53 -0.51 -5.67
C THR A 83 0.33 0.67 -6.11
N GLY A 84 -0.23 1.68 -6.78
CA GLY A 84 0.45 2.93 -7.09
C GLY A 84 0.81 3.73 -5.83
N LYS A 85 -0.14 3.88 -4.90
CA LYS A 85 0.10 4.55 -3.60
C LYS A 85 1.10 3.78 -2.74
N ALA A 86 0.98 2.46 -2.70
CA ALA A 86 1.91 1.60 -1.97
C ALA A 86 3.33 1.69 -2.56
N PHE A 87 3.46 1.71 -3.89
CA PHE A 87 4.77 1.86 -4.54
C PHE A 87 5.35 3.26 -4.36
N PHE A 88 4.51 4.30 -4.36
CA PHE A 88 4.93 5.64 -3.96
C PHE A 88 5.53 5.61 -2.55
N GLY A 89 4.82 5.02 -1.58
CA GLY A 89 5.32 4.89 -0.21
C GLY A 89 6.61 4.08 -0.12
N LEU A 90 6.75 3.01 -0.90
CA LEU A 90 8.00 2.26 -1.00
C LEU A 90 9.16 3.14 -1.47
N MET A 91 8.97 3.92 -2.55
CA MET A 91 10.00 4.83 -3.06
C MET A 91 10.38 5.89 -2.02
N ASP A 92 9.39 6.46 -1.34
CA ASP A 92 9.60 7.44 -0.28
C ASP A 92 10.40 6.87 0.90
N LEU A 93 10.08 5.65 1.35
CA LEU A 93 10.81 4.96 2.41
C LEU A 93 12.26 4.62 2.05
N VAL A 94 12.53 4.34 0.77
CA VAL A 94 13.90 4.17 0.26
C VAL A 94 14.64 5.50 0.25
N HIS A 95 14.04 6.56 -0.28
CA HIS A 95 14.67 7.88 -0.33
C HIS A 95 14.91 8.47 1.07
N GLY A 96 13.99 8.24 2.01
CA GLY A 96 14.11 8.65 3.40
C GLY A 96 15.06 7.76 4.24
N GLY A 97 15.64 6.70 3.66
CA GLY A 97 16.59 5.81 4.33
C GLY A 97 15.97 4.88 5.38
N VAL A 98 14.64 4.83 5.50
CA VAL A 98 13.94 3.84 6.34
C VAL A 98 14.20 2.43 5.84
N ILE A 99 14.21 2.27 4.52
CA ILE A 99 14.76 1.09 3.85
C ILE A 99 16.22 1.41 3.51
N PRO A 100 17.21 0.71 4.09
CA PRO A 100 18.61 1.07 3.93
C PRO A 100 19.13 0.72 2.53
N PRO A 101 20.14 1.46 2.03
CA PRO A 101 20.81 1.13 0.77
C PRO A 101 21.32 -0.32 0.75
N GLY A 102 21.12 -1.01 -0.37
CA GLY A 102 21.51 -2.42 -0.53
C GLY A 102 20.54 -3.43 0.09
N ALA A 103 19.44 -2.99 0.72
CA ALA A 103 18.37 -3.89 1.14
C ALA A 103 17.72 -4.60 -0.07
N ARG A 104 17.36 -5.87 0.13
CA ARG A 104 16.56 -6.62 -0.84
C ARG A 104 15.10 -6.54 -0.41
N VAL A 105 14.25 -5.99 -1.28
CA VAL A 105 12.84 -5.76 -1.00
C VAL A 105 11.99 -6.64 -1.90
N LEU A 106 11.02 -7.35 -1.32
CA LEU A 106 9.93 -7.98 -2.05
C LEU A 106 8.71 -7.08 -1.95
N PHE A 107 8.33 -6.47 -3.06
CA PHE A 107 7.06 -5.74 -3.16
C PHE A 107 5.95 -6.72 -3.57
N VAL A 108 4.87 -6.76 -2.80
CA VAL A 108 3.71 -7.61 -3.10
C VAL A 108 2.75 -6.81 -3.97
N HIS A 109 2.77 -7.09 -5.28
CA HIS A 109 1.84 -6.48 -6.23
C HIS A 109 0.47 -7.17 -6.13
N THR A 110 -0.46 -6.59 -5.38
CA THR A 110 -1.78 -7.19 -5.10
C THR A 110 -2.77 -7.14 -6.27
N GLY A 111 -2.46 -6.42 -7.35
CA GLY A 111 -3.25 -6.40 -8.58
C GLY A 111 -3.87 -5.03 -8.81
N GLY A 112 -5.17 -4.98 -9.12
CA GLY A 112 -5.92 -3.73 -9.26
C GLY A 112 -5.93 -3.10 -10.65
N LEU A 113 -5.32 -3.75 -11.66
CA LEU A 113 -5.14 -3.19 -13.01
C LEU A 113 -6.41 -2.57 -13.63
N GLY A 114 -7.58 -3.16 -13.35
CA GLY A 114 -8.89 -2.64 -13.78
C GLY A 114 -9.13 -1.17 -13.41
N GLY A 115 -8.52 -0.69 -12.32
CA GLY A 115 -8.60 0.69 -11.87
C GLY A 115 -8.09 1.70 -12.91
N LEU A 116 -7.13 1.34 -13.75
CA LEU A 116 -6.66 2.24 -14.82
C LEU A 116 -7.75 2.57 -15.84
N PHE A 117 -8.63 1.61 -16.13
CA PHE A 117 -9.75 1.80 -17.06
C PHE A 117 -10.96 2.43 -16.36
N GLN A 118 -11.20 2.06 -15.09
CA GLN A 118 -12.29 2.65 -14.31
C GLN A 118 -12.13 4.16 -14.11
N TYR A 119 -10.89 4.63 -13.96
CA TYR A 119 -10.56 6.03 -13.74
C TYR A 119 -9.92 6.70 -14.97
N GLU A 120 -10.15 6.15 -16.17
CA GLU A 120 -9.50 6.60 -17.42
C GLU A 120 -9.65 8.11 -17.66
N ASP A 121 -10.86 8.65 -17.51
CA ASP A 121 -11.14 10.07 -17.74
C ASP A 121 -10.26 10.96 -16.84
N ILE A 122 -10.21 10.64 -15.54
CA ILE A 122 -9.44 11.39 -14.54
C ILE A 122 -7.94 11.24 -14.80
N ILE A 123 -7.48 10.02 -15.10
CA ILE A 123 -6.06 9.75 -15.33
C ILE A 123 -5.58 10.45 -16.60
N SER A 124 -6.37 10.44 -17.67
CA SER A 124 -6.01 11.02 -18.97
C SER A 124 -5.77 12.53 -18.86
N GLU A 125 -6.52 13.23 -18.01
CA GLU A 125 -6.30 14.65 -17.71
C GLU A 125 -4.98 14.93 -16.95
N MET A 126 -4.45 13.94 -16.24
CA MET A 126 -3.20 14.04 -15.48
C MET A 126 -1.97 13.63 -16.28
N LEU A 127 -2.16 13.00 -17.45
CA LEU A 127 -1.10 12.63 -18.36
C LEU A 127 -0.65 13.85 -19.21
N PRO A 128 0.63 13.92 -19.59
CA PRO A 128 1.20 14.99 -20.41
C PRO A 128 0.74 14.92 -21.87
#